data_AF-A0A7S3D340-F1
#
_entry.id   AF-A0A7S3D340-F1
#
_cell.length_a   1.000
_cell.length_b   1.000
_cell.length_c   1.000
_cell.angle_alpha   90.00
_cell.angle_beta   90.00
_cell.angle_gamma   90.00
#
_symmetry.space_group_name_H-M   'P 1'
#
loop_
_entity.id
_entity.type
_entity.pdbx_description
1 polymer ?
#
loop_
_entity_poly.entity_id
_entity_poly.type
_entity_poly.pdbx_seq_one_letter_code
_entity_poly.pdbx_strand_id
1 'polypeptide(L)'
;MATTRATYRVLSSTLRSRFSPLLSSSLTSSAVTTSISPAISASSVRGMFKYFKKEERERMGKEARDEMKKSYFQDYADLQKNKGKYFLAESKLEELSKSSFIPDMEGANLKGESAELKKRCKGKTSVLFLSFRDSATPMIEEWRKVVDNYKGIKNFQVFEVTFLDGPLLGLMSGLLRATIAKNTPPELHASTFVVKGNSGAARRELQMENRLTAYVWLVDKNGRIRWRAVGAPAEQELEGLHKLAKQLSEGR
;
A
#
# COMPACT_ATOMS: atom_id res chain seq x y z
N MET A 1 -4.27 -26.78 -1.17
CA MET A 1 -5.18 -25.71 -1.64
C MET A 1 -6.60 -25.90 -1.07
N ALA A 2 -6.84 -25.65 0.23
CA ALA A 2 -8.19 -25.78 0.81
C ALA A 2 -8.55 -24.80 1.94
N THR A 3 -7.67 -23.87 2.33
CA THR A 3 -7.87 -23.06 3.54
C THR A 3 -8.48 -21.67 3.30
N THR A 4 -8.53 -21.21 2.04
CA THR A 4 -8.89 -19.82 1.70
C THR A 4 -10.41 -19.54 1.65
N ARG A 5 -11.27 -20.58 1.66
CA ARG A 5 -12.73 -20.40 1.55
C ARG A 5 -13.47 -20.13 2.87
N ALA A 6 -12.85 -20.36 4.03
CA ALA A 6 -13.55 -20.38 5.32
C ALA A 6 -13.75 -18.99 5.97
N THR A 7 -12.94 -17.99 5.62
CA THR A 7 -12.92 -16.69 6.32
C THR A 7 -14.06 -15.76 5.94
N TYR A 8 -14.68 -15.93 4.77
CA TYR A 8 -15.75 -15.04 4.30
C TYR A 8 -17.13 -15.31 4.93
N ARG A 9 -17.38 -16.50 5.52
CA ARG A 9 -18.71 -16.90 6.01
C ARG A 9 -19.05 -16.38 7.41
N VAL A 10 -18.05 -15.93 8.19
CA VAL A 10 -18.21 -15.54 9.61
C VAL A 10 -18.52 -14.04 9.77
N LEU A 11 -18.16 -13.20 8.79
CA LEU A 11 -18.35 -11.75 8.86
C LEU A 11 -19.80 -11.28 8.63
N SER A 12 -20.69 -12.14 8.12
CA SER A 12 -22.05 -11.75 7.73
C SER A 12 -23.11 -11.86 8.83
N SER A 13 -22.86 -12.58 9.93
CA SER A 13 -23.87 -12.84 10.97
C SER A 13 -23.86 -11.81 12.10
N THR A 14 -22.73 -11.17 12.39
CA THR A 14 -22.56 -10.35 13.61
C THR A 14 -23.01 -8.88 13.45
N LEU A 15 -23.24 -8.40 12.23
CA LEU A 15 -23.52 -6.98 11.95
C LEU A 15 -25.02 -6.61 11.94
N ARG A 16 -25.93 -7.52 12.30
CA ARG A 16 -27.38 -7.31 12.16
C ARG A 16 -28.13 -6.94 13.45
N SER A 17 -27.50 -6.89 14.61
CA SER A 17 -28.21 -6.84 15.90
C SER A 17 -28.18 -5.51 16.67
N ARG A 18 -27.56 -4.46 16.14
CA ARG A 18 -27.48 -3.18 16.86
C ARG A 18 -27.72 -2.06 15.89
N PHE A 19 -28.92 -1.48 15.90
CA PHE A 19 -29.19 -0.04 15.76
C PHE A 19 -30.70 0.17 15.57
N SER A 20 -31.36 0.59 16.66
CA SER A 20 -32.64 1.30 16.63
C SER A 20 -32.43 2.63 17.34
N PRO A 21 -32.99 3.74 16.85
CA PRO A 21 -33.12 4.94 17.68
C PRO A 21 -34.58 5.41 17.78
N LEU A 22 -35.03 5.60 19.02
CA LEU A 22 -36.13 6.46 19.43
C LEU A 22 -35.57 7.87 19.68
N LEU A 23 -36.26 8.93 19.22
CA LEU A 23 -36.70 10.05 20.06
C LEU A 23 -37.43 11.14 19.26
N SER A 24 -38.43 11.71 19.93
CA SER A 24 -39.49 12.62 19.51
C SER A 24 -39.24 14.08 19.92
N SER A 25 -40.05 14.98 19.33
CA SER A 25 -40.55 16.30 19.83
C SER A 25 -39.53 17.43 20.11
N SER A 26 -39.78 18.73 19.89
CA SER A 26 -40.96 19.54 19.51
C SER A 26 -40.54 20.99 19.15
N LEU A 27 -41.28 21.59 18.19
CA LEU A 27 -41.77 22.98 17.97
C LEU A 27 -41.09 24.19 18.70
N THR A 28 -40.89 25.36 18.08
CA THR A 28 -41.96 26.33 17.67
C THR A 28 -41.43 27.51 16.81
N SER A 29 -42.26 27.93 15.83
CA SER A 29 -42.64 29.28 15.32
C SER A 29 -41.60 30.42 15.19
N SER A 30 -41.48 31.16 14.08
CA SER A 30 -42.47 32.15 13.60
C SER A 30 -42.21 32.64 12.16
N ALA A 31 -43.28 33.04 11.47
CA ALA A 31 -43.41 33.30 10.04
C ALA A 31 -43.18 34.76 9.60
N VAL A 32 -42.83 34.99 8.32
CA VAL A 32 -43.38 36.06 7.46
C VAL A 32 -43.41 35.56 6.00
N THR A 33 -44.53 35.84 5.33
CA THR A 33 -45.00 35.29 4.06
C THR A 33 -44.74 36.25 2.89
N THR A 34 -44.28 35.74 1.74
CA THR A 34 -44.65 36.31 0.44
C THR A 34 -44.78 35.19 -0.62
N SER A 35 -46.01 35.02 -1.07
CA SER A 35 -46.54 34.24 -2.20
C SER A 35 -45.91 34.62 -3.54
N ILE A 36 -45.79 33.83 -4.61
CA ILE A 36 -46.05 32.44 -4.99
C ILE A 36 -45.04 32.18 -6.13
N SER A 37 -44.30 31.08 -6.07
CA SER A 37 -43.55 30.49 -7.20
C SER A 37 -43.85 28.99 -7.19
N PRO A 38 -43.92 28.31 -8.35
CA PRO A 38 -44.34 26.91 -8.39
C PRO A 38 -43.39 26.06 -7.54
N ALA A 39 -43.97 25.45 -6.53
CA ALA A 39 -43.29 24.76 -5.44
C ALA A 39 -42.61 23.49 -5.94
N ILE A 40 -41.30 23.57 -6.21
CA ILE A 40 -40.43 22.41 -6.00
C ILE A 40 -39.99 22.50 -4.54
N SER A 41 -40.62 21.70 -3.69
CA SER A 41 -40.26 21.61 -2.27
C SER A 41 -38.74 21.48 -2.11
N ALA A 42 -38.14 22.30 -1.25
CA ALA A 42 -36.72 22.22 -0.91
C ALA A 42 -36.33 20.82 -0.35
N SER A 43 -37.30 20.05 0.16
CA SER A 43 -37.09 18.64 0.54
C SER A 43 -36.91 17.71 -0.68
N SER A 44 -37.59 17.99 -1.80
CA SER A 44 -37.45 17.25 -3.06
C SER A 44 -36.14 17.59 -3.78
N VAL A 45 -35.69 18.85 -3.78
CA VAL A 45 -34.39 19.24 -4.36
C VAL A 45 -33.23 18.66 -3.54
N ARG A 46 -33.33 18.69 -2.20
CA ARG A 46 -32.30 18.13 -1.30
C ARG A 46 -32.22 16.61 -1.36
N GLY A 47 -33.36 15.94 -1.52
CA GLY A 47 -33.45 14.51 -1.81
C GLY A 47 -32.80 14.18 -3.16
N MET A 48 -33.19 14.90 -4.21
CA MET A 48 -32.67 14.71 -5.57
C MET A 48 -31.14 14.95 -5.64
N PHE A 49 -30.59 15.99 -5.01
CA PHE A 49 -29.13 16.18 -4.90
C PHE A 49 -28.43 15.10 -4.06
N LYS A 50 -29.08 14.52 -3.04
CA LYS A 50 -28.55 13.38 -2.29
C LYS A 50 -28.55 12.10 -3.13
N TYR A 51 -29.59 11.88 -3.93
CA TYR A 51 -29.72 10.75 -4.84
C TYR A 51 -28.74 10.86 -6.01
N PHE A 52 -28.61 12.03 -6.65
CA PHE A 52 -27.59 12.30 -7.67
C PHE A 52 -26.17 12.08 -7.12
N LYS A 53 -25.85 12.56 -5.91
CA LYS A 53 -24.55 12.28 -5.26
C LYS A 53 -24.35 10.80 -4.87
N LYS A 54 -25.42 10.06 -4.62
CA LYS A 54 -25.36 8.63 -4.26
C LYS A 54 -25.18 7.77 -5.50
N GLU A 55 -25.96 8.02 -6.54
CA GLU A 55 -25.86 7.33 -7.83
C GLU A 55 -24.53 7.62 -8.51
N GLU A 56 -24.03 8.86 -8.50
CA GLU A 56 -22.68 9.16 -9.01
C GLU A 56 -21.60 8.44 -8.19
N ARG A 57 -21.70 8.39 -6.85
CA ARG A 57 -20.74 7.62 -6.03
C ARG A 57 -20.82 6.11 -6.30
N GLU A 58 -22.01 5.59 -6.54
CA GLU A 58 -22.21 4.18 -6.88
C GLU A 58 -21.73 3.87 -8.30
N ARG A 59 -21.91 4.79 -9.26
CA ARG A 59 -21.43 4.70 -10.64
C ARG A 59 -19.92 4.82 -10.70
N MET A 60 -19.34 5.87 -10.11
CA MET A 60 -17.90 6.02 -9.93
C MET A 60 -17.31 4.84 -9.16
N GLY A 61 -18.03 4.31 -8.17
CA GLY A 61 -17.62 3.11 -7.43
C GLY A 61 -17.70 1.83 -8.27
N LYS A 62 -18.62 1.72 -9.23
CA LYS A 62 -18.67 0.61 -10.19
C LYS A 62 -17.57 0.75 -11.24
N GLU A 63 -17.42 1.91 -11.85
CA GLU A 63 -16.36 2.23 -12.82
C GLU A 63 -14.98 2.00 -12.21
N ALA A 64 -14.71 2.52 -11.01
CA ALA A 64 -13.46 2.25 -10.29
C ALA A 64 -13.27 0.76 -9.97
N ARG A 65 -14.35 0.02 -9.64
CA ARG A 65 -14.27 -1.43 -9.43
C ARG A 65 -13.95 -2.18 -10.72
N ASP A 66 -14.53 -1.77 -11.84
CA ASP A 66 -14.33 -2.43 -13.13
C ASP A 66 -12.96 -2.06 -13.74
N GLU A 67 -12.50 -0.83 -13.57
CA GLU A 67 -11.11 -0.43 -13.83
C GLU A 67 -10.13 -1.22 -12.95
N MET A 68 -10.43 -1.38 -11.66
CA MET A 68 -9.60 -2.20 -10.76
C MET A 68 -9.58 -3.66 -11.20
N LYS A 69 -10.71 -4.23 -11.63
CA LYS A 69 -10.74 -5.60 -12.18
C LYS A 69 -9.90 -5.69 -13.45
N LYS A 70 -10.08 -4.76 -14.39
CA LYS A 70 -9.31 -4.73 -15.64
C LYS A 70 -7.82 -4.61 -15.37
N SER A 71 -7.42 -3.68 -14.49
CA SER A 71 -6.04 -3.52 -14.03
C SER A 71 -5.53 -4.80 -13.36
N TYR A 72 -6.33 -5.49 -12.54
CA TYR A 72 -5.93 -6.74 -11.92
C TYR A 72 -5.74 -7.88 -12.93
N PHE A 73 -6.62 -8.01 -13.93
CA PHE A 73 -6.45 -9.00 -15.01
C PHE A 73 -5.21 -8.72 -15.85
N GLN A 74 -4.92 -7.45 -16.11
CA GLN A 74 -3.69 -7.03 -16.78
C GLN A 74 -2.46 -7.37 -15.92
N ASP A 75 -2.45 -6.97 -14.65
CA ASP A 75 -1.40 -7.31 -13.68
C ASP A 75 -1.13 -8.83 -13.66
N TYR A 76 -2.19 -9.64 -13.68
CA TYR A 76 -2.07 -11.10 -13.71
C TYR A 76 -1.52 -11.61 -15.04
N ALA A 77 -2.01 -11.11 -16.18
CA ALA A 77 -1.52 -11.51 -17.50
C ALA A 77 -0.02 -11.16 -17.67
N ASP A 78 0.39 -9.98 -17.23
CA ASP A 78 1.79 -9.55 -17.29
C ASP A 78 2.67 -10.36 -16.32
N LEU A 79 2.15 -10.69 -15.13
CA LEU A 79 2.83 -11.59 -14.20
C LEU A 79 3.06 -12.97 -14.84
N GLN A 80 2.08 -13.52 -15.56
CA GLN A 80 2.25 -14.81 -16.25
C GLN A 80 3.26 -14.70 -17.40
N LYS A 81 3.21 -13.62 -18.18
CA LYS A 81 4.08 -13.39 -19.34
C LYS A 81 5.55 -13.22 -18.92
N ASN A 82 5.80 -12.37 -17.93
CA ASN A 82 7.14 -11.93 -17.55
C ASN A 82 7.63 -12.56 -16.23
N LYS A 83 6.82 -13.43 -15.60
CA LYS A 83 7.07 -14.00 -14.26
C LYS A 83 7.33 -12.94 -13.18
N GLY A 84 6.81 -11.73 -13.39
CA GLY A 84 6.99 -10.58 -12.50
C GLY A 84 8.33 -9.85 -12.66
N LYS A 85 9.20 -10.27 -13.60
CA LYS A 85 10.48 -9.63 -13.91
C LYS A 85 10.32 -8.70 -15.12
N TYR A 86 10.16 -7.40 -14.85
CA TYR A 86 9.97 -6.38 -15.90
C TYR A 86 11.29 -5.83 -16.45
N PHE A 87 12.30 -5.74 -15.61
CA PHE A 87 13.65 -5.33 -15.98
C PHE A 87 14.65 -6.08 -15.11
N LEU A 88 15.87 -6.23 -15.61
CA LEU A 88 16.99 -6.71 -14.83
C LEU A 88 17.63 -5.52 -14.11
N ALA A 89 17.95 -5.68 -12.84
CA ALA A 89 18.60 -4.62 -12.08
C ALA A 89 19.98 -4.28 -12.62
N GLU A 90 20.31 -2.99 -12.56
CA GLU A 90 21.59 -2.46 -13.02
C GLU A 90 22.76 -2.99 -12.17
N SER A 91 23.92 -3.14 -12.80
CA SER A 91 25.14 -3.60 -12.11
C SER A 91 25.85 -2.49 -11.31
N LYS A 92 25.36 -1.24 -11.41
CA LYS A 92 25.93 -0.04 -10.79
C LYS A 92 24.88 0.80 -10.07
N LEU A 93 25.35 1.66 -9.16
CA LEU A 93 24.50 2.65 -8.51
C LEU A 93 24.06 3.73 -9.51
N GLU A 94 22.81 4.15 -9.39
CA GLU A 94 22.28 5.31 -10.09
C GLU A 94 23.00 6.59 -9.65
N GLU A 95 23.26 7.48 -10.61
CA GLU A 95 23.91 8.77 -10.37
C GLU A 95 23.02 9.68 -9.52
N LEU A 96 23.62 10.52 -8.69
CA LEU A 96 22.88 11.43 -7.80
C LEU A 96 21.94 12.38 -8.56
N SER A 97 22.34 12.82 -9.75
CA SER A 97 21.55 13.71 -10.62
C SER A 97 20.29 13.04 -11.19
N LYS A 98 20.31 11.71 -11.36
CA LYS A 98 19.20 10.92 -11.91
C LYS A 98 18.36 10.25 -10.82
N SER A 99 18.95 10.04 -9.64
CA SER A 99 18.27 9.40 -8.51
C SER A 99 17.09 10.21 -7.97
N SER A 100 15.92 9.57 -7.91
CA SER A 100 14.72 10.09 -7.24
C SER A 100 14.80 9.89 -5.72
N PHE A 101 14.10 10.73 -4.97
CA PHE A 101 13.90 10.50 -3.54
C PHE A 101 12.83 9.44 -3.30
N ILE A 102 12.91 8.77 -2.15
CA ILE A 102 11.76 8.00 -1.66
C ILE A 102 10.59 8.94 -1.38
N PRO A 103 9.36 8.56 -1.76
CA PRO A 103 8.19 9.37 -1.53
C PRO A 103 7.89 9.44 -0.03
N ASP A 104 7.10 10.44 0.35
CA ASP A 104 6.62 10.55 1.73
C ASP A 104 5.57 9.46 1.97
N MET A 105 5.94 8.49 2.80
CA MET A 105 5.11 7.33 3.15
C MET A 105 5.05 7.21 4.67
N GLU A 106 3.84 7.18 5.21
CA GLU A 106 3.58 6.92 6.61
C GLU A 106 2.96 5.53 6.77
N GLY A 107 3.49 4.74 7.70
CA GLY A 107 3.02 3.41 7.98
C GLY A 107 3.19 3.04 9.44
N ALA A 108 2.45 2.02 9.86
CA ALA A 108 2.63 1.41 11.18
C ALA A 108 3.43 0.12 11.03
N ASN A 109 4.47 -0.07 11.85
CA ASN A 109 5.15 -1.36 11.90
C ASN A 109 4.27 -2.44 12.55
N LEU A 110 4.69 -3.70 12.50
CA LEU A 110 3.88 -4.80 13.06
C LEU A 110 3.73 -4.72 14.59
N LYS A 111 4.59 -3.97 15.29
CA LYS A 111 4.41 -3.62 16.71
C LYS A 111 3.33 -2.55 16.96
N GLY A 112 2.91 -1.83 15.92
CA GLY A 112 1.90 -0.78 15.98
C GLY A 112 2.48 0.63 16.10
N GLU A 113 3.80 0.79 16.02
CA GLU A 113 4.48 2.08 16.04
C GLU A 113 4.34 2.74 14.67
N SER A 114 3.80 3.95 14.64
CA SER A 114 3.68 4.73 13.40
C SER A 114 4.96 5.50 13.12
N ALA A 115 5.43 5.48 11.88
CA ALA A 115 6.61 6.23 11.47
C ALA A 115 6.53 6.63 10.00
N GLU A 116 7.17 7.76 9.69
CA GLU A 116 7.48 8.13 8.31
C GLU A 116 8.72 7.36 7.85
N LEU A 117 8.55 6.56 6.79
CA LEU A 117 9.64 5.74 6.21
C LEU A 117 10.83 6.60 5.81
N LYS A 118 10.59 7.79 5.26
CA LYS A 118 11.64 8.73 4.87
C LYS A 118 12.50 9.19 6.03
N LYS A 119 11.88 9.50 7.17
CA LYS A 119 12.61 9.83 8.40
C LYS A 119 13.37 8.63 8.94
N ARG A 120 12.79 7.43 8.85
CA ARG A 120 13.45 6.19 9.29
C ARG A 120 14.67 5.82 8.45
N CYS A 121 14.65 6.11 7.15
CA CYS A 121 15.79 5.90 6.25
C CYS A 121 16.92 6.93 6.42
N LYS A 122 16.65 8.10 6.99
CA LYS A 122 17.62 9.18 7.09
C LYS A 122 18.85 8.78 7.92
N GLY A 123 20.03 9.12 7.41
CA GLY A 123 21.32 8.84 8.07
C GLY A 123 21.82 7.40 7.91
N LYS A 124 21.07 6.52 7.26
CA LYS A 124 21.41 5.10 7.11
C LYS A 124 21.20 4.63 5.67
N THR A 125 22.03 3.70 5.23
CA THR A 125 21.76 2.96 3.98
C THR A 125 20.66 1.95 4.25
N SER A 126 19.63 1.94 3.41
CA SER A 126 18.43 1.14 3.65
C SER A 126 18.07 0.30 2.43
N VAL A 127 17.82 -0.99 2.62
CA VAL A 127 17.14 -1.82 1.61
C VAL A 127 15.66 -1.88 1.93
N LEU A 128 14.82 -1.57 0.95
CA LEU A 128 13.37 -1.63 1.05
C LEU A 128 12.84 -2.75 0.17
N PHE A 129 12.19 -3.75 0.77
CA PHE A 129 11.35 -4.71 0.07
C PHE A 129 9.92 -4.19 0.06
N LEU A 130 9.30 -4.11 -1.11
CA LEU A 130 8.00 -3.48 -1.29
C LEU A 130 7.01 -4.47 -1.92
N SER A 131 5.81 -4.53 -1.37
CA SER A 131 4.73 -5.37 -1.89
C SER A 131 3.37 -4.69 -1.77
N PHE A 132 2.46 -4.98 -2.69
CA PHE A 132 1.06 -4.54 -2.60
C PHE A 132 0.13 -5.69 -2.24
N ARG A 133 0.55 -6.93 -2.53
CA ARG A 133 -0.23 -8.16 -2.36
C ARG A 133 0.70 -9.28 -1.91
N ASP A 134 0.11 -10.28 -1.26
CA ASP A 134 0.79 -11.46 -0.73
C ASP A 134 1.42 -12.34 -1.83
N SER A 135 1.03 -12.17 -3.10
CA SER A 135 1.68 -12.85 -4.23
C SER A 135 3.16 -12.50 -4.39
N ALA A 136 3.59 -11.34 -3.86
CA ALA A 136 4.98 -10.91 -3.89
C ALA A 136 5.84 -11.54 -2.77
N THR A 137 5.21 -12.11 -1.74
CA THR A 137 5.90 -12.66 -0.55
C THR A 137 6.97 -13.70 -0.93
N PRO A 138 6.71 -14.70 -1.80
CA PRO A 138 7.74 -15.67 -2.18
C PRO A 138 8.97 -15.03 -2.84
N MET A 139 8.77 -13.97 -3.65
CA MET A 139 9.87 -13.26 -4.29
C MET A 139 10.72 -12.49 -3.26
N ILE A 140 10.07 -11.86 -2.28
CA ILE A 140 10.75 -11.17 -1.17
C ILE A 140 11.58 -12.17 -0.34
N GLU A 141 11.05 -13.35 -0.05
CA GLU A 141 11.79 -14.39 0.68
C GLU A 141 13.06 -14.83 -0.06
N GLU A 142 13.06 -14.84 -1.39
CA GLU A 142 14.28 -15.09 -2.17
C GLU A 142 15.32 -13.98 -2.02
N TRP A 143 14.92 -12.71 -2.04
CA TRP A 143 15.82 -11.59 -1.77
C TRP A 143 16.34 -11.59 -0.33
N ARG A 144 15.54 -12.08 0.63
CA ARG A 144 15.93 -12.15 2.05
C ARG A 144 17.11 -13.08 2.31
N LYS A 145 17.37 -14.05 1.43
CA LYS A 145 18.49 -15.00 1.59
C LYS A 145 19.86 -14.33 1.71
N VAL A 146 20.04 -13.14 1.14
CA VAL A 146 21.30 -12.37 1.21
C VAL A 146 21.30 -11.27 2.27
N VAL A 147 20.20 -11.07 2.99
CA VAL A 147 20.10 -10.01 4.02
C VAL A 147 21.06 -10.24 5.17
N ASP A 148 21.30 -11.49 5.53
CA ASP A 148 22.24 -11.86 6.58
C ASP A 148 23.67 -11.45 6.25
N ASN A 149 24.02 -11.33 4.97
CA ASN A 149 25.33 -10.85 4.54
C ASN A 149 25.53 -9.35 4.88
N TYR A 150 24.47 -8.62 5.24
CA TYR A 150 24.56 -7.22 5.66
C TYR A 150 24.82 -7.06 7.17
N LYS A 151 24.80 -8.17 7.94
CA LYS A 151 25.15 -8.15 9.37
C LYS A 151 26.60 -7.67 9.52
N GLY A 152 26.79 -6.51 10.13
CA GLY A 152 28.10 -5.89 10.35
C GLY A 152 28.37 -4.64 9.50
N ILE A 153 27.52 -4.35 8.49
CA ILE A 153 27.58 -3.05 7.81
C ILE A 153 27.08 -1.97 8.77
N LYS A 154 27.95 -1.00 9.09
CA LYS A 154 27.59 0.13 9.97
C LYS A 154 26.51 0.99 9.29
N ASN A 155 25.56 1.48 10.09
CA ASN A 155 24.48 2.35 9.62
C ASN A 155 23.65 1.75 8.46
N PHE A 156 23.46 0.44 8.47
CA PHE A 156 22.63 -0.27 7.50
C PHE A 156 21.33 -0.77 8.14
N GLN A 157 20.26 -0.82 7.35
CA GLN A 157 18.99 -1.38 7.77
C GLN A 157 18.19 -1.96 6.60
N VAL A 158 17.26 -2.86 6.93
CA VAL A 158 16.36 -3.47 5.96
C VAL A 158 14.93 -3.25 6.45
N PHE A 159 14.05 -2.87 5.54
CA PHE A 159 12.62 -2.76 5.79
C PHE A 159 11.84 -3.58 4.79
N GLU A 160 10.73 -4.13 5.24
CA GLU A 160 9.66 -4.57 4.36
C GLU A 160 8.50 -3.58 4.47
N VAL A 161 7.90 -3.21 3.35
CA VAL A 161 6.79 -2.28 3.28
C VAL A 161 5.68 -2.90 2.46
N THR A 162 4.55 -3.15 3.13
CA THR A 162 3.35 -3.67 2.50
C THR A 162 2.32 -2.55 2.34
N PHE A 163 1.91 -2.29 1.11
CA PHE A 163 0.90 -1.30 0.77
C PHE A 163 -0.51 -1.91 0.80
N LEU A 164 -1.37 -1.36 1.64
CA LEU A 164 -2.81 -1.70 1.68
C LEU A 164 -3.58 -0.82 0.71
N ASP A 165 -3.49 -1.20 -0.56
CA ASP A 165 -4.05 -0.45 -1.68
C ASP A 165 -5.57 -0.63 -1.80
N GLY A 166 -6.31 0.41 -1.38
CA GLY A 166 -7.76 0.52 -1.55
C GLY A 166 -8.49 0.94 -0.27
N PRO A 167 -9.61 1.67 -0.38
CA PRO A 167 -10.32 2.22 0.78
C PRO A 167 -10.78 1.12 1.76
N LEU A 168 -11.26 -0.02 1.25
CA LEU A 168 -11.67 -1.16 2.08
C LEU A 168 -10.50 -1.77 2.87
N LEU A 169 -9.35 -1.98 2.22
CA LEU A 169 -8.16 -2.54 2.89
C LEU A 169 -7.60 -1.57 3.93
N GLY A 170 -7.65 -0.27 3.65
CA GLY A 170 -7.28 0.78 4.61
C GLY A 170 -8.13 0.74 5.88
N LEU A 171 -9.45 0.55 5.77
CA LEU A 171 -10.34 0.40 6.93
C LEU A 171 -10.03 -0.85 7.77
N MET A 172 -9.61 -1.95 7.12
CA MET A 172 -9.25 -3.21 7.79
C MET A 172 -7.77 -3.30 8.20
N SER A 173 -7.02 -2.21 8.07
CA SER A 173 -5.56 -2.18 8.27
C SER A 173 -5.09 -2.71 9.63
N GLY A 174 -5.85 -2.50 10.72
CA GLY A 174 -5.52 -3.05 12.03
C GLY A 174 -5.57 -4.58 12.05
N LEU A 175 -6.62 -5.17 11.47
CA LEU A 175 -6.78 -6.62 11.35
C LEU A 175 -5.75 -7.23 10.40
N LEU A 176 -5.50 -6.58 9.26
CA LEU A 176 -4.51 -7.05 8.29
C LEU A 176 -3.10 -7.00 8.88
N ARG A 177 -2.74 -5.93 9.60
CA ARG A 177 -1.47 -5.83 10.32
C ARG A 177 -1.32 -6.95 11.36
N ALA A 178 -2.37 -7.23 12.15
CA ALA A 178 -2.34 -8.32 13.12
C ALA A 178 -2.18 -9.69 12.43
N THR A 179 -2.81 -9.87 11.25
CA THR A 179 -2.68 -11.09 10.44
C THR A 179 -1.25 -11.24 9.90
N ILE A 180 -0.66 -10.17 9.37
CA ILE A 180 0.74 -10.16 8.92
C ILE A 180 1.66 -10.46 10.10
N ALA A 181 1.50 -9.78 11.24
CA ALA A 181 2.27 -10.01 12.46
C ALA A 181 2.23 -11.47 12.94
N LYS A 182 1.09 -12.16 12.80
CA LYS A 182 0.96 -13.57 13.16
C LYS A 182 1.79 -14.50 12.26
N ASN A 183 2.00 -14.13 11.00
CA ASN A 183 2.70 -14.94 10.00
C ASN A 183 4.16 -14.47 9.78
N THR A 184 4.56 -13.37 10.39
CA THR A 184 5.92 -12.82 10.30
C THR A 184 6.71 -13.14 11.57
N PRO A 185 7.97 -13.58 11.47
CA PRO A 185 8.85 -13.79 12.63
C PRO A 185 8.95 -12.53 13.53
N PRO A 186 8.93 -12.66 14.88
CA PRO A 186 8.92 -11.52 15.80
C PRO A 186 10.07 -10.52 15.61
N GLU A 187 11.25 -11.00 15.21
CA GLU A 187 12.45 -10.19 14.94
C GLU A 187 12.26 -9.20 13.78
N LEU A 188 11.35 -9.49 12.83
CA LEU A 188 11.04 -8.63 11.71
C LEU A 188 9.92 -7.62 12.02
N HIS A 189 9.24 -7.74 13.17
CA HIS A 189 8.07 -6.90 13.46
C HIS A 189 8.38 -5.41 13.53
N ALA A 190 9.61 -5.05 13.94
CA ALA A 190 10.05 -3.65 14.02
C ALA A 190 10.47 -3.06 12.67
N SER A 191 10.72 -3.91 11.66
CA SER A 191 11.20 -3.54 10.32
C SER A 191 10.18 -3.80 9.21
N THR A 192 9.07 -4.47 9.50
CA THR A 192 7.96 -4.63 8.55
C THR A 192 6.88 -3.57 8.81
N PHE A 193 6.61 -2.73 7.81
CA PHE A 193 5.67 -1.62 7.84
C PHE A 193 4.46 -1.89 6.96
N VAL A 194 3.29 -1.50 7.46
CA VAL A 194 2.03 -1.50 6.72
C VAL A 194 1.64 -0.06 6.42
N VAL A 195 1.65 0.29 5.14
CA VAL A 195 1.30 1.63 4.64
C VAL A 195 -0.14 1.60 4.13
N LYS A 196 -0.98 2.50 4.63
CA LYS A 196 -2.38 2.61 4.22
C LYS A 196 -2.53 3.66 3.13
N GLY A 197 -3.51 3.48 2.25
CA GLY A 197 -4.00 4.55 1.38
C GLY A 197 -3.97 4.20 -0.10
N ASN A 198 -4.09 5.23 -0.93
CA ASN A 198 -3.98 5.11 -2.37
C ASN A 198 -2.53 5.30 -2.78
N SER A 199 -1.78 4.21 -2.92
CA SER A 199 -0.39 4.27 -3.38
C SER A 199 -0.26 4.69 -4.85
N GLY A 200 -1.35 5.00 -5.57
CA GLY A 200 -1.31 5.32 -6.99
C GLY A 200 -0.35 6.45 -7.36
N ALA A 201 -0.19 7.47 -6.51
CA ALA A 201 0.81 8.51 -6.70
C ALA A 201 2.24 7.95 -6.59
N ALA A 202 2.56 7.30 -5.46
CA ALA A 202 3.87 6.67 -5.23
C ALA A 202 4.19 5.60 -6.30
N ARG A 203 3.21 4.81 -6.72
CA ARG A 203 3.36 3.79 -7.77
C ARG A 203 3.73 4.39 -9.11
N ARG A 204 3.07 5.48 -9.52
CA ARG A 204 3.39 6.16 -10.78
C ARG A 204 4.75 6.84 -10.72
N GLU A 205 5.05 7.54 -9.63
CA GLU A 205 6.33 8.22 -9.44
C GLU A 205 7.51 7.24 -9.48
N LEU A 206 7.31 6.03 -8.99
CA LEU A 206 8.37 5.03 -8.79
C LEU A 206 8.28 3.85 -9.76
N GLN A 207 7.44 3.98 -10.79
CA GLN A 207 7.27 2.98 -11.86
C GLN A 207 6.92 1.58 -11.32
N MET A 208 6.12 1.52 -10.26
CA MET A 208 5.59 0.27 -9.69
C MET A 208 4.23 -0.06 -10.32
N GLU A 209 4.28 -0.55 -11.56
CA GLU A 209 3.07 -0.78 -12.37
C GLU A 209 2.22 -1.95 -11.86
N ASN A 210 2.84 -3.13 -11.66
CA ASN A 210 2.14 -4.35 -11.30
C ASN A 210 2.07 -4.54 -9.78
N ARG A 211 0.85 -4.68 -9.24
CA ARG A 211 0.63 -4.88 -7.79
C ARG A 211 0.96 -6.29 -7.29
N LEU A 212 1.18 -7.24 -8.19
CA LEU A 212 1.37 -8.66 -7.87
C LEU A 212 2.83 -9.08 -7.78
N THR A 213 3.77 -8.19 -8.11
CA THR A 213 5.22 -8.43 -8.03
C THR A 213 5.85 -7.76 -6.82
N ALA A 214 7.08 -8.17 -6.49
CA ALA A 214 7.92 -7.51 -5.49
C ALA A 214 8.78 -6.41 -6.13
N TYR A 215 9.07 -5.36 -5.38
CA TYR A 215 10.07 -4.36 -5.75
C TYR A 215 11.13 -4.27 -4.65
N VAL A 216 12.37 -4.03 -5.06
CA VAL A 216 13.50 -3.89 -4.13
C VAL A 216 14.22 -2.60 -4.43
N TRP A 217 14.38 -1.74 -3.44
CA TRP A 217 15.15 -0.50 -3.57
C TRP A 217 16.30 -0.45 -2.61
N LEU A 218 17.45 0.03 -3.09
CA LEU A 218 18.56 0.44 -2.25
C LEU A 218 18.54 1.96 -2.12
N VAL A 219 18.49 2.44 -0.89
CA VAL A 219 18.31 3.86 -0.55
C VAL A 219 19.53 4.35 0.23
N ASP A 220 20.05 5.52 -0.15
CA ASP A 220 21.17 6.14 0.55
C ASP A 220 20.76 6.86 1.83
N LYS A 221 21.76 7.32 2.60
CA LYS A 221 21.57 8.07 3.84
C LYS A 221 20.75 9.37 3.72
N ASN A 222 20.59 9.90 2.50
CA ASN A 222 19.82 11.10 2.22
C ASN A 222 18.39 10.78 1.77
N GLY A 223 18.03 9.50 1.64
CA GLY A 223 16.73 9.06 1.16
C GLY A 223 16.62 9.03 -0.37
N ARG A 224 17.73 9.02 -1.11
CA ARG A 224 17.71 8.83 -2.58
C ARG A 224 17.74 7.36 -2.92
N ILE A 225 16.93 6.96 -3.88
CA ILE A 225 16.93 5.61 -4.43
C ILE A 225 18.12 5.51 -5.38
N ARG A 226 19.09 4.66 -5.04
CA ARG A 226 20.35 4.51 -5.77
C ARG A 226 20.42 3.21 -6.58
N TRP A 227 19.47 2.30 -6.39
CA TRP A 227 19.36 1.08 -7.17
C TRP A 227 17.97 0.48 -7.00
N ARG A 228 17.48 -0.22 -8.03
CA ARG A 228 16.14 -0.83 -8.06
C ARG A 228 16.19 -2.22 -8.69
N ALA A 229 15.32 -3.12 -8.21
CA ALA A 229 15.00 -4.39 -8.84
C ALA A 229 13.50 -4.70 -8.71
N VAL A 230 13.05 -5.66 -9.49
CA VAL A 230 11.64 -6.10 -9.55
C VAL A 230 11.55 -7.62 -9.72
N GLY A 231 10.54 -8.24 -9.13
CA GLY A 231 10.31 -9.68 -9.21
C GLY A 231 11.29 -10.53 -8.38
N ALA A 232 11.29 -11.84 -8.61
CA ALA A 232 12.23 -12.77 -7.99
C ALA A 232 13.67 -12.48 -8.47
N PRO A 233 14.69 -12.58 -7.60
CA PRO A 233 16.06 -12.23 -7.96
C PRO A 233 16.69 -13.21 -8.96
N ALA A 234 17.43 -12.69 -9.93
CA ALA A 234 18.48 -13.47 -10.60
C ALA A 234 19.74 -13.52 -9.72
N GLU A 235 20.58 -14.55 -9.89
CA GLU A 235 21.78 -14.76 -9.06
C GLU A 235 22.73 -13.54 -9.08
N GLN A 236 22.97 -12.97 -10.26
CA GLN A 236 23.74 -11.74 -10.44
C GLN A 236 23.17 -10.51 -9.70
N GLU A 237 21.85 -10.45 -9.51
CA GLU A 237 21.23 -9.33 -8.78
C GLU A 237 21.39 -9.49 -7.26
N LEU A 238 21.44 -10.73 -6.76
CA LEU A 238 21.72 -11.01 -5.34
C LEU A 238 23.14 -10.57 -4.97
N GLU A 239 24.12 -10.96 -5.79
CA GLU A 239 25.51 -10.55 -5.62
C GLU A 239 25.66 -9.03 -5.81
N GLY A 240 25.04 -8.50 -6.86
CA GLY A 240 25.03 -7.07 -7.17
C GLY A 240 24.48 -6.22 -6.02
N LEU A 241 23.31 -6.58 -5.49
CA LEU A 241 22.71 -5.86 -4.36
C LEU A 241 23.65 -5.84 -3.16
N HIS A 242 24.31 -6.96 -2.84
CA HIS A 242 25.24 -6.99 -1.72
C HIS A 242 26.45 -6.08 -1.91
N LYS A 243 27.09 -6.18 -3.08
CA LYS A 243 28.24 -5.35 -3.43
C LYS A 243 27.88 -3.85 -3.38
N LEU A 244 26.75 -3.49 -3.99
CA LEU A 244 26.29 -2.10 -4.08
C LEU A 244 25.83 -1.55 -2.73
N ALA A 245 25.18 -2.37 -1.90
CA ALA A 245 24.80 -2.00 -0.54
C ALA A 245 26.03 -1.66 0.32
N LYS A 246 27.06 -2.50 0.24
CA LYS A 246 28.34 -2.26 0.92
C LYS A 246 29.01 -0.98 0.43
N GLN A 247 29.18 -0.84 -0.89
CA GLN A 247 29.75 0.37 -1.51
C GLN A 247 29.02 1.64 -1.04
N LEU A 248 27.69 1.63 -1.10
CA LEU A 248 26.87 2.79 -0.75
C LEU A 248 26.95 3.13 0.75
N SER A 249 27.01 2.12 1.63
CA SER A 249 27.16 2.32 3.08
C SER A 249 28.50 2.95 3.48
N GLU A 250 29.56 2.70 2.70
CA GLU A 250 30.90 3.24 2.92
C GLU A 250 31.07 4.63 2.29
N GLY A 251 30.06 5.14 1.58
CA GLY A 251 30.09 6.43 0.89
C GLY A 251 30.92 6.41 -0.39
N ARG A 252 31.14 5.23 -0.97
CA ARG A 252 31.85 5.01 -2.23
C ARG A 252 30.89 4.86 -3.42
#